data_AF-A0A956RYM8-F1
#
_entry.id   AF-A0A956RYM8-F1
#
_cell.length_a   1.000
_cell.length_b   1.000
_cell.length_c   1.000
_cell.angle_alpha   90.00
_cell.angle_beta   90.00
_cell.angle_gamma   90.00
#
_symmetry.space_group_name_H-M   'P 1'
#
loop_
_entity.id
_entity.type
_entity.pdbx_description
1 polymer ?
#
loop_
_entity_poly.entity_id
_entity_poly.type
_entity_poly.pdbx_seq_one_letter_code
_entity_poly.pdbx_strand_id
1 'polypeptide(L)'
;MFARCLICSTPFEANEVLEHFPHGRRIAFDPARGRLWAICRSCKRWTLAPIEERWEALEELEKLTTDKARLLSQTENIALLRSGPLEIVRVGRANLTEEAWWRYGRQLLERRRSYRRISVGASVGVMTLLAGGIWGGMGWMGAWMLWEHAPEGVVKGARWLRFGSSAWRGRQVCAECGHVFDRVAFTERESLILAPGTGPQTLVLRQRCPRCRSVRGGGLALEGREAERTAQRLLAFHHFSGASEGRVRSAARLISEAGSPAHVKRLVLGAEGRRLGDLRRTGAIALEIAANEASEQRLLELELAELETHWREEEELADIIDGELTPLPAIESLRRRVAGWL
;
A
#
# COMPACT_ATOMS: atom_id res chain seq x y z
N MET A 1 -21.48 28.87 -2.34
CA MET A 1 -21.37 27.78 -1.36
C MET A 1 -21.54 26.45 -2.07
N PHE A 2 -20.43 25.95 -2.56
CA PHE A 2 -20.32 24.68 -3.23
C PHE A 2 -20.37 23.52 -2.21
N ALA A 3 -21.53 22.88 -2.05
CA ALA A 3 -21.75 21.89 -0.99
C ALA A 3 -22.34 20.54 -1.47
N ARG A 4 -22.70 20.42 -2.75
CA ARG A 4 -23.32 19.20 -3.31
C ARG A 4 -22.76 18.90 -4.69
N CYS A 5 -22.68 17.61 -5.01
CA CYS A 5 -22.30 17.19 -6.36
C CYS A 5 -23.37 17.63 -7.37
N LEU A 6 -22.96 18.25 -8.48
CA LEU A 6 -23.90 18.69 -9.52
C LEU A 6 -24.54 17.55 -10.31
N ILE A 7 -23.96 16.34 -10.24
CA ILE A 7 -24.44 15.17 -10.99
C ILE A 7 -25.45 14.35 -10.19
N CYS A 8 -25.07 13.89 -9.00
CA CYS A 8 -25.92 13.01 -8.18
C CYS A 8 -26.55 13.72 -6.97
N SER A 9 -26.32 15.02 -6.82
CA SER A 9 -26.81 15.84 -5.70
C SER A 9 -26.40 15.36 -4.31
N THR A 10 -25.47 14.40 -4.16
CA THR A 10 -24.95 13.98 -2.85
C THR A 10 -24.21 15.15 -2.19
N PRO A 11 -24.46 15.46 -0.91
CA PRO A 11 -23.73 16.51 -0.20
C PRO A 11 -22.26 16.12 -0.01
N PHE A 12 -21.38 17.11 -0.13
CA PHE A 12 -19.96 16.95 0.15
C PHE A 12 -19.72 16.99 1.66
N GLU A 13 -18.98 16.01 2.16
CA GLU A 13 -18.59 15.94 3.57
C GLU A 13 -17.69 17.14 3.94
N ALA A 14 -17.87 17.72 5.13
CA ALA A 14 -16.91 18.70 5.64
C ALA A 14 -15.52 18.06 5.84
N ASN A 15 -14.47 18.81 5.49
CA ASN A 15 -13.09 18.34 5.62
C ASN A 15 -12.34 18.91 6.83
N GLU A 16 -12.75 20.05 7.38
CA GLU A 16 -12.12 20.72 8.54
C GLU A 16 -10.63 21.08 8.35
N VAL A 17 -10.09 20.91 7.15
CA VAL A 17 -8.67 21.11 6.83
C VAL A 17 -8.47 22.36 5.99
N LEU A 18 -9.39 22.63 5.04
CA LEU A 18 -9.33 23.80 4.18
C LEU A 18 -10.34 24.84 4.66
N GLU A 19 -9.87 26.06 4.84
CA GLU A 19 -10.71 27.18 5.23
C GLU A 19 -11.54 27.69 4.03
N HIS A 20 -10.90 27.82 2.86
CA HIS A 20 -11.51 28.41 1.67
C HIS A 20 -12.24 27.38 0.79
N PHE A 21 -12.14 26.10 1.12
CA PHE A 21 -12.86 25.02 0.45
C PHE A 21 -13.30 23.92 1.44
N PRO A 22 -14.23 24.24 2.36
CA PRO A 22 -14.51 23.42 3.55
C PRO A 22 -15.27 22.11 3.25
N HIS A 23 -15.84 21.98 2.04
CA HIS A 23 -16.66 20.85 1.65
C HIS A 23 -15.98 20.00 0.56
N GLY A 24 -15.83 18.72 0.85
CA GLY A 24 -15.21 17.73 -0.03
C GLY A 24 -13.96 17.14 0.61
N ARG A 25 -13.93 15.81 0.71
CA ARG A 25 -12.75 15.06 1.24
C ARG A 25 -11.82 14.53 0.16
N ARG A 26 -12.25 14.60 -1.10
CA ARG A 26 -11.45 14.26 -2.27
C ARG A 26 -11.51 15.43 -3.23
N ILE A 27 -10.37 16.07 -3.46
CA ILE A 27 -10.26 17.34 -4.17
C ILE A 27 -9.22 17.19 -5.27
N ALA A 28 -9.46 17.79 -6.43
CA ALA A 28 -8.47 17.91 -7.47
C ALA A 28 -8.20 19.37 -7.79
N PHE A 29 -6.98 19.70 -8.19
CA PHE A 29 -6.66 21.06 -8.63
C PHE A 29 -5.54 21.10 -9.66
N ASP A 30 -5.63 22.07 -10.57
CA ASP A 30 -4.60 22.43 -11.53
C ASP A 30 -4.14 23.87 -11.23
N PRO A 31 -2.94 24.06 -10.66
CA PRO A 31 -2.44 25.40 -10.36
C PRO A 31 -2.08 26.19 -11.63
N ALA A 32 -1.68 25.53 -12.72
CA ALA A 32 -1.30 26.19 -13.96
C ALA A 32 -2.52 26.74 -14.70
N ARG A 33 -3.66 26.05 -14.63
CA ARG A 33 -4.92 26.46 -15.27
C ARG A 33 -5.92 27.12 -14.31
N GLY A 34 -5.59 27.24 -13.02
CA GLY A 34 -6.47 27.83 -12.01
C GLY A 34 -7.78 27.05 -11.81
N ARG A 35 -7.73 25.72 -11.94
CA ARG A 35 -8.91 24.85 -11.86
C ARG A 35 -8.95 24.12 -10.53
N LEU A 36 -10.13 24.03 -9.95
CA LEU A 36 -10.39 23.38 -8.67
C LEU A 36 -11.67 22.54 -8.79
N TRP A 37 -11.61 21.29 -8.38
CA TRP A 37 -12.74 20.36 -8.41
C TRP A 37 -12.91 19.66 -7.07
N ALA A 38 -14.15 19.41 -6.65
CA ALA A 38 -14.42 18.33 -5.71
C ALA A 38 -14.80 17.05 -6.44
N ILE A 39 -14.25 15.93 -5.99
CA ILE A 39 -14.55 14.60 -6.51
C ILE A 39 -15.61 13.95 -5.62
N CYS A 40 -16.78 13.66 -6.18
CA CYS A 40 -17.84 13.02 -5.43
C CYS A 40 -17.46 11.60 -5.04
N ARG A 41 -17.54 11.25 -3.74
CA ARG A 41 -17.21 9.91 -3.29
C ARG A 41 -18.25 8.85 -3.69
N SER A 42 -19.49 9.27 -3.96
CA SER A 42 -20.60 8.40 -4.36
C SER A 42 -20.57 8.08 -5.86
N CYS A 43 -20.57 9.10 -6.74
CA CYS A 43 -20.62 8.89 -8.18
C CYS A 43 -19.27 9.06 -8.91
N LYS A 44 -18.19 9.40 -8.19
CA LYS A 44 -16.81 9.61 -8.71
C LYS A 44 -16.63 10.76 -9.70
N ARG A 45 -17.70 11.46 -10.06
CA ARG A 45 -17.65 12.64 -10.93
C ARG A 45 -16.95 13.82 -10.28
N TRP A 46 -16.20 14.54 -11.10
CA TRP A 46 -15.53 15.76 -10.71
C TRP A 46 -16.51 16.90 -10.90
N THR A 47 -16.62 17.78 -9.92
CA THR A 47 -17.51 18.92 -9.99
C THR A 47 -16.62 20.16 -9.89
N LEU A 48 -16.56 20.93 -10.96
CA LEU A 48 -15.76 22.15 -11.04
C LEU A 48 -16.30 23.19 -10.06
N ALA A 49 -15.41 23.74 -9.23
CA ALA A 49 -15.75 24.78 -8.27
C ALA A 49 -16.10 26.09 -9.02
N PRO A 50 -17.07 26.89 -8.52
CA PRO A 50 -17.30 28.25 -9.03
C PRO A 50 -16.03 29.11 -8.94
N ILE A 51 -15.85 30.06 -9.85
CA ILE A 51 -14.61 30.83 -9.97
C ILE A 51 -14.29 31.65 -8.71
N GLU A 52 -15.32 32.10 -8.00
CA GLU A 52 -15.22 32.89 -6.77
C GLU A 52 -14.63 32.10 -5.60
N GLU A 53 -14.70 30.76 -5.64
CA GLU A 53 -14.22 29.88 -4.57
C GLU A 53 -12.81 29.32 -4.87
N ARG A 54 -12.17 29.69 -5.99
CA ARG A 54 -10.93 29.03 -6.46
C ARG A 54 -9.64 29.65 -5.92
N TRP A 55 -9.50 30.98 -5.90
CA TRP A 55 -8.18 31.63 -5.74
C TRP A 55 -7.52 31.30 -4.39
N GLU A 56 -8.19 31.61 -3.28
CA GLU A 56 -7.66 31.37 -1.94
C GLU A 56 -7.54 29.87 -1.64
N ALA A 57 -8.46 29.06 -2.17
CA ALA A 57 -8.44 27.61 -2.03
C ALA A 57 -7.27 26.96 -2.78
N LEU A 58 -6.91 27.47 -3.96
CA LEU A 58 -5.78 26.98 -4.76
C LEU A 58 -4.45 27.27 -4.06
N GLU A 59 -4.26 28.49 -3.56
CA GLU A 59 -3.06 28.86 -2.80
C GLU A 59 -2.93 28.02 -1.51
N GLU A 60 -4.04 27.84 -0.79
CA GLU A 60 -4.10 27.00 0.41
C GLU A 60 -3.74 25.53 0.09
N LEU A 61 -4.27 24.98 -1.00
CA LEU A 61 -3.97 23.63 -1.48
C LEU A 61 -2.51 23.49 -1.94
N GLU A 62 -1.96 24.48 -2.63
CA GLU A 62 -0.56 24.45 -3.08
C GLU A 62 0.40 24.49 -1.88
N LYS A 63 0.12 25.34 -0.89
CA LYS A 63 0.86 25.37 0.37
C LYS A 63 0.70 24.08 1.16
N LEU A 64 -0.53 23.57 1.30
CA LEU A 64 -0.80 22.31 2.00
C LEU A 64 -0.07 21.14 1.35
N THR A 65 -0.09 21.08 0.01
CA THR A 65 0.57 20.01 -0.75
C THR A 65 2.08 20.07 -0.66
N THR A 66 2.66 21.27 -0.61
CA THR A 66 4.11 21.46 -0.48
C THR A 66 4.61 21.22 0.95
N ASP A 67 3.91 21.75 1.95
CA ASP A 67 4.41 21.80 3.33
C ASP A 67 4.06 20.53 4.15
N LYS A 68 2.89 19.94 3.90
CA LYS A 68 2.29 18.96 4.83
C LYS A 68 1.76 17.69 4.16
N ALA A 69 1.39 17.75 2.88
CA ALA A 69 0.80 16.60 2.23
C ALA A 69 1.86 15.55 1.91
N ARG A 70 1.44 14.30 2.00
CA ARG A 70 2.25 13.15 1.68
C ARG A 70 1.93 12.66 0.28
N LEU A 71 2.94 12.52 -0.57
CA LEU A 71 2.80 11.87 -1.88
C LEU A 71 2.46 10.39 -1.71
N LEU A 72 1.40 9.94 -2.38
CA LEU A 72 0.97 8.54 -2.42
C LEU A 72 1.41 7.84 -3.70
N SER A 73 1.23 8.50 -4.85
CA SER A 73 1.67 8.03 -6.16
C SER A 73 1.69 9.20 -7.15
N GLN A 74 2.39 9.03 -8.27
CA GLN A 74 2.56 10.08 -9.27
C GLN A 74 2.75 9.48 -10.66
N THR A 75 2.14 10.14 -11.65
CA THR A 75 2.41 9.95 -13.07
C THR A 75 3.14 11.18 -13.65
N GLU A 76 3.32 11.22 -14.96
CA GLU A 76 3.82 12.41 -15.63
C GLU A 76 2.87 13.61 -15.51
N ASN A 77 1.56 13.36 -15.37
CA ASN A 77 0.52 14.39 -15.46
C ASN A 77 -0.21 14.65 -14.14
N ILE A 78 -0.23 13.72 -13.19
CA ILE A 78 -1.01 13.86 -11.96
C ILE A 78 -0.23 13.30 -10.77
N ALA A 79 -0.36 13.93 -9.62
CA ALA A 79 0.10 13.42 -8.34
C ALA A 79 -1.07 13.22 -7.37
N LEU A 80 -1.16 12.03 -6.77
CA LEU A 80 -2.10 11.73 -5.71
C LEU A 80 -1.43 11.90 -4.35
N LEU A 81 -2.00 12.76 -3.51
CA LEU A 81 -1.47 13.16 -2.22
C LEU A 81 -2.51 12.97 -1.11
N ARG A 82 -2.05 12.94 0.15
CA ARG A 82 -2.93 12.93 1.32
C ARG A 82 -2.46 13.88 2.40
N SER A 83 -3.40 14.63 2.98
CA SER A 83 -3.17 15.48 4.16
C SER A 83 -4.32 15.30 5.14
N GLY A 84 -4.07 14.61 6.26
CA GLY A 84 -5.13 14.24 7.21
C GLY A 84 -6.27 13.44 6.54
N PRO A 85 -7.54 13.88 6.65
CA PRO A 85 -8.68 13.26 5.98
C PRO A 85 -8.82 13.59 4.48
N LEU A 86 -8.01 14.52 3.94
CA LEU A 86 -8.08 14.92 2.54
C LEU A 86 -7.26 14.02 1.63
N GLU A 87 -7.89 13.56 0.55
CA GLU A 87 -7.23 13.03 -0.63
C GLU A 87 -7.18 14.11 -1.71
N ILE A 88 -5.98 14.41 -2.19
CA ILE A 88 -5.71 15.55 -3.06
C ILE A 88 -5.11 15.04 -4.36
N VAL A 89 -5.72 15.40 -5.49
CA VAL A 89 -5.26 15.08 -6.84
C VAL A 89 -4.69 16.36 -7.45
N ARG A 90 -3.37 16.50 -7.45
CA ARG A 90 -2.72 17.66 -8.06
C ARG A 90 -2.43 17.35 -9.53
N VAL A 91 -2.95 18.16 -10.44
CA VAL A 91 -2.61 18.12 -11.86
C VAL A 91 -1.24 18.77 -12.08
N GLY A 92 -0.42 18.17 -12.93
CA GLY A 92 1.01 18.42 -13.09
C GLY A 92 1.90 17.68 -12.07
N ARG A 93 3.22 17.76 -12.26
CA ARG A 93 4.21 17.08 -11.38
C ARG A 93 4.23 17.66 -9.96
N ALA A 94 3.96 16.84 -8.94
CA ALA A 94 4.34 17.15 -7.56
C ALA A 94 5.81 16.75 -7.34
N ASN A 95 6.68 17.70 -7.01
CA ASN A 95 8.10 17.42 -6.80
C ASN A 95 8.36 17.06 -5.33
N LEU A 96 7.75 15.95 -4.84
CA LEU A 96 7.82 15.54 -3.44
C LEU A 96 8.51 14.19 -3.27
N THR A 97 9.34 14.09 -2.23
CA THR A 97 10.06 12.87 -1.86
C THR A 97 9.10 11.84 -1.27
N GLU A 98 9.08 10.64 -1.83
CA GLU A 98 8.18 9.55 -1.47
C GLU A 98 8.54 8.96 -0.08
N GLU A 99 7.70 9.19 0.95
CA GLU A 99 7.88 8.62 2.32
C GLU A 99 6.89 7.48 2.60
N ALA A 100 6.63 6.60 1.63
CA ALA A 100 5.56 5.61 1.71
C ALA A 100 5.75 4.57 2.86
N TRP A 101 6.98 4.35 3.32
CA TRP A 101 7.39 3.10 3.97
C TRP A 101 7.07 3.02 5.46
N TRP A 102 6.79 4.17 6.10
CA TRP A 102 6.39 4.21 7.52
C TRP A 102 5.04 3.52 7.77
N ARG A 103 4.18 3.38 6.74
CA ARG A 103 2.86 2.74 6.83
C ARG A 103 2.97 1.26 7.20
N TYR A 104 3.82 0.53 6.49
CA TYR A 104 4.08 -0.88 6.76
C TYR A 104 4.96 -1.10 7.99
N GLY A 105 5.84 -0.15 8.28
CA GLY A 105 6.58 -0.11 9.54
C GLY A 105 5.66 -0.14 10.77
N ARG A 106 4.59 0.67 10.77
CA ARG A 106 3.58 0.67 11.85
C ARG A 106 2.84 -0.65 11.98
N GLN A 107 2.45 -1.27 10.86
CA GLN A 107 1.78 -2.57 10.91
C GLN A 107 2.67 -3.66 11.53
N LEU A 108 3.97 -3.65 11.23
CA LEU A 108 4.93 -4.57 11.85
C LEU A 108 5.14 -4.30 13.35
N LEU A 109 5.07 -3.04 13.78
CA LEU A 109 5.09 -2.65 15.19
C LEU A 109 3.82 -3.11 15.93
N GLU A 110 2.65 -2.96 15.32
CA GLU A 110 1.37 -3.42 15.87
C GLU A 110 1.32 -4.94 15.98
N ARG A 111 1.81 -5.67 14.97
CA ARG A 111 2.01 -7.13 15.04
C ARG A 111 2.95 -7.50 16.18
N ARG A 112 4.02 -6.74 16.41
CA ARG A 112 4.96 -6.96 17.53
C ARG A 112 4.31 -6.74 18.89
N ARG A 113 3.50 -5.69 19.04
CA ARG A 113 2.73 -5.44 20.27
C ARG A 113 1.69 -6.54 20.51
N SER A 114 0.94 -6.92 19.48
CA SER A 114 -0.08 -7.98 19.54
C SER A 114 0.55 -9.33 19.85
N TYR A 115 1.66 -9.67 19.19
CA TYR A 115 2.44 -10.88 19.49
C TYR A 115 2.91 -10.90 20.94
N ARG A 116 3.44 -9.78 21.46
CA ARG A 116 3.88 -9.69 22.86
C ARG A 116 2.70 -9.88 23.83
N ARG A 117 1.52 -9.33 23.53
CA ARG A 117 0.30 -9.55 24.33
C ARG A 117 -0.17 -10.99 24.29
N ILE A 118 -0.12 -11.67 23.13
CA ILE A 118 -0.49 -13.08 23.02
C ILE A 118 0.52 -13.95 23.78
N SER A 119 1.82 -13.68 23.62
CA SER A 119 2.87 -14.43 24.30
C SER A 119 2.90 -14.20 25.82
N VAL A 120 2.54 -13.00 26.29
CA VAL A 120 2.47 -12.65 27.73
C VAL A 120 1.09 -12.98 28.33
N GLY A 121 0.01 -12.90 27.56
CA GLY A 121 -1.35 -13.26 28.00
C GLY A 121 -1.50 -14.78 28.18
N ALA A 122 -0.80 -15.57 27.38
CA ALA A 122 -0.64 -17.01 27.61
C ALA A 122 0.01 -17.33 28.98
N SER A 123 0.77 -16.40 29.57
CA SER A 123 1.37 -16.55 30.91
C SER A 123 0.50 -16.01 32.07
N VAL A 124 -0.67 -15.40 31.83
CA VAL A 124 -1.54 -14.89 32.93
C VAL A 124 -2.83 -15.71 33.10
N GLY A 125 -3.26 -16.46 32.07
CA GLY A 125 -4.55 -17.17 32.07
C GLY A 125 -4.70 -18.39 33.00
N VAL A 126 -3.70 -18.74 33.82
CA VAL A 126 -3.74 -19.93 34.71
C VAL A 126 -3.83 -19.57 36.20
N MET A 127 -3.70 -18.30 36.59
CA MET A 127 -3.85 -17.94 38.02
C MET A 127 -5.25 -18.27 38.59
N THR A 128 -6.27 -18.48 37.75
CA THR A 128 -7.61 -18.90 38.17
C THR A 128 -7.72 -20.39 38.53
N LEU A 129 -6.73 -21.23 38.16
CA LEU A 129 -6.71 -22.66 38.54
C LEU A 129 -5.99 -22.93 39.88
N LEU A 130 -5.38 -21.91 40.50
CA LEU A 130 -4.67 -22.06 41.78
C LEU A 130 -5.57 -21.89 43.01
N ALA A 131 -6.83 -21.47 42.85
CA ALA A 131 -7.75 -21.27 43.97
C ALA A 131 -8.61 -22.51 44.33
N GLY A 132 -8.64 -23.54 43.48
CA GLY A 132 -9.42 -24.77 43.71
C GLY A 132 -8.51 -25.98 43.60
N GLY A 133 -8.03 -26.49 44.74
CA GLY A 133 -6.99 -27.52 44.77
C GLY A 133 -7.37 -28.90 44.22
N ILE A 134 -6.34 -29.76 44.32
CA ILE A 134 -6.28 -31.23 44.18
C ILE A 134 -5.88 -31.73 42.77
N TRP A 135 -4.59 -32.05 42.59
CA TRP A 135 -4.05 -33.42 42.41
C TRP A 135 -2.50 -33.36 42.34
N GLY A 136 -1.84 -34.15 43.19
CA GLY A 136 -0.44 -33.97 43.62
C GLY A 136 0.63 -34.03 42.53
N GLY A 137 1.77 -33.36 42.78
CA GLY A 137 3.09 -33.51 42.10
C GLY A 137 3.13 -33.32 40.58
N MET A 138 2.37 -34.12 39.85
CA MET A 138 2.18 -34.10 38.40
C MET A 138 1.41 -32.86 37.89
N GLY A 139 0.59 -32.22 38.73
CA GLY A 139 -0.16 -31.02 38.34
C GLY A 139 0.73 -29.80 38.12
N TRP A 140 1.72 -29.56 39.00
CA TRP A 140 2.65 -28.44 38.85
C TRP A 140 3.66 -28.71 37.72
N MET A 141 4.23 -29.92 37.63
CA MET A 141 5.10 -30.27 36.50
C MET A 141 4.35 -30.21 35.16
N GLY A 142 3.13 -30.73 35.08
CA GLY A 142 2.30 -30.66 33.87
C GLY A 142 1.90 -29.23 33.51
N ALA A 143 1.54 -28.41 34.50
CA ALA A 143 1.24 -26.98 34.31
C ALA A 143 2.50 -26.18 33.91
N TRP A 144 3.67 -26.48 34.49
CA TRP A 144 4.95 -25.85 34.15
C TRP A 144 5.42 -26.27 32.75
N MET A 145 5.30 -27.54 32.38
CA MET A 145 5.64 -28.02 31.04
C MET A 145 4.69 -27.45 29.97
N LEU A 146 3.40 -27.31 30.29
CA LEU A 146 2.44 -26.55 29.48
C LEU A 146 2.80 -25.06 29.45
N TRP A 147 3.32 -24.46 30.52
CA TRP A 147 3.76 -23.06 30.58
C TRP A 147 4.99 -22.77 29.71
N GLU A 148 5.94 -23.69 29.65
CA GLU A 148 7.15 -23.55 28.82
C GLU A 148 6.87 -23.73 27.32
N HIS A 149 5.87 -24.53 26.95
CA HIS A 149 5.51 -24.82 25.55
C HIS A 149 4.23 -24.13 25.04
N ALA A 150 3.39 -23.57 25.93
CA ALA A 150 2.16 -22.85 25.57
C ALA A 150 2.38 -21.69 24.59
N PRO A 151 3.43 -20.86 24.71
CA PRO A 151 3.63 -19.75 23.78
C PRO A 151 3.83 -20.26 22.34
N GLU A 152 4.56 -21.37 22.16
CA GLU A 152 4.82 -21.90 20.83
C GLU A 152 3.59 -22.55 20.20
N GLY A 153 2.82 -23.32 20.98
CA GLY A 153 1.58 -23.94 20.53
C GLY A 153 0.53 -22.91 20.11
N VAL A 154 0.33 -21.87 20.94
CA VAL A 154 -0.59 -20.76 20.65
C VAL A 154 -0.17 -19.98 19.41
N VAL A 155 1.12 -19.68 19.26
CA VAL A 155 1.65 -18.98 18.08
C VAL A 155 1.53 -19.83 16.81
N LYS A 156 1.83 -21.14 16.89
CA LYS A 156 1.64 -22.08 15.77
C LYS A 156 0.16 -22.15 15.36
N GLY A 157 -0.75 -22.25 16.33
CA GLY A 157 -2.19 -22.23 16.09
C GLY A 157 -2.67 -20.93 15.44
N ALA A 158 -2.25 -19.77 15.97
CA ALA A 158 -2.61 -18.46 15.40
C ALA A 158 -2.05 -18.26 13.98
N ARG A 159 -0.84 -18.74 13.71
CA ARG A 159 -0.26 -18.76 12.35
C ARG A 159 -1.08 -19.64 11.42
N TRP A 160 -1.43 -20.85 11.83
CA TRP A 160 -2.23 -21.77 11.03
C TRP A 160 -3.63 -21.19 10.76
N LEU A 161 -4.29 -20.59 11.75
CA LEU A 161 -5.60 -19.95 11.58
C LEU A 161 -5.55 -18.81 10.55
N ARG A 162 -4.47 -18.00 10.58
CA ARG A 162 -4.32 -16.85 9.69
C ARG A 162 -3.91 -17.23 8.26
N PHE A 163 -3.00 -18.18 8.12
CA PHE A 163 -2.32 -18.44 6.84
C PHE A 163 -2.68 -19.80 6.22
N GLY A 164 -3.21 -20.73 7.01
CA GLY A 164 -3.38 -22.13 6.65
C GLY A 164 -2.07 -22.92 6.68
N SER A 165 -2.04 -24.05 5.97
CA SER A 165 -0.91 -24.98 5.93
C SER A 165 0.12 -24.69 4.82
N SER A 166 -0.26 -23.93 3.78
CA SER A 166 0.56 -23.73 2.58
C SER A 166 0.60 -22.28 2.11
N ALA A 167 1.77 -21.85 1.65
CA ALA A 167 1.97 -20.55 1.02
C ALA A 167 1.40 -20.52 -0.40
N TRP A 168 1.51 -21.63 -1.12
CA TRP A 168 1.02 -21.83 -2.47
C TRP A 168 0.39 -23.22 -2.62
N ARG A 169 -0.57 -23.36 -3.53
CA ARG A 169 -1.11 -24.62 -4.02
C ARG A 169 -1.30 -24.50 -5.53
N GLY A 170 -0.97 -25.55 -6.26
CA GLY A 170 -1.10 -25.61 -7.70
C GLY A 170 -0.63 -26.95 -8.20
N ARG A 171 -0.18 -27.04 -9.44
CA ARG A 171 0.48 -28.23 -9.96
C ARG A 171 1.56 -27.81 -10.95
N GLN A 172 2.82 -28.07 -10.60
CA GLN A 172 3.94 -27.94 -11.51
C GLN A 172 4.80 -29.20 -11.44
N VAL A 173 5.49 -29.51 -12.54
CA VAL A 173 6.33 -30.70 -12.65
C VAL A 173 7.77 -30.26 -12.84
N CYS A 174 8.67 -30.84 -12.06
CA CYS A 174 10.11 -30.67 -12.25
C CYS A 174 10.49 -31.18 -13.65
N ALA A 175 10.97 -30.28 -14.51
CA ALA A 175 11.31 -30.62 -15.89
C ALA A 175 12.43 -31.68 -16.02
N GLU A 176 13.28 -31.84 -14.99
CA GLU A 176 14.38 -32.82 -15.03
C GLU A 176 14.00 -34.23 -14.55
N CYS A 177 13.15 -34.37 -13.53
CA CYS A 177 12.91 -35.68 -12.89
C CYS A 177 11.43 -36.06 -12.70
N GLY A 178 10.51 -35.23 -13.20
CA GLY A 178 9.08 -35.50 -13.14
C GLY A 178 8.44 -35.35 -11.75
N HIS A 179 9.18 -34.88 -10.74
CA HIS A 179 8.61 -34.65 -9.40
C HIS A 179 7.50 -33.60 -9.47
N VAL A 180 6.33 -33.90 -8.90
CA VAL A 180 5.16 -33.00 -8.90
C VAL A 180 5.18 -32.15 -7.64
N PHE A 181 5.16 -30.83 -7.82
CA PHE A 181 4.90 -29.85 -6.78
C PHE A 181 3.42 -29.51 -6.80
N ASP A 182 2.71 -29.85 -5.72
CA ASP A 182 1.30 -29.51 -5.53
C ASP A 182 1.08 -28.38 -4.50
N ARG A 183 2.10 -28.10 -3.69
CA ARG A 183 2.10 -27.05 -2.66
C ARG A 183 3.49 -26.55 -2.34
N VAL A 184 3.56 -25.35 -1.77
CA VAL A 184 4.73 -24.82 -1.06
C VAL A 184 4.35 -24.66 0.40
N ALA A 185 5.04 -25.34 1.32
CA ALA A 185 4.79 -25.18 2.75
C ALA A 185 5.52 -23.96 3.33
N PHE A 186 4.94 -23.35 4.35
CA PHE A 186 5.61 -22.26 5.08
C PHE A 186 6.88 -22.72 5.82
N THR A 187 7.00 -24.01 6.12
CA THR A 187 8.15 -24.59 6.83
C THR A 187 9.34 -24.86 5.91
N GLU A 188 9.15 -24.86 4.59
CA GLU A 188 10.16 -25.26 3.59
C GLU A 188 11.16 -24.15 3.23
N ARG A 189 11.30 -23.12 4.08
CA ARG A 189 12.07 -21.90 3.83
C ARG A 189 13.55 -22.11 3.43
N GLU A 190 14.14 -23.23 3.83
CA GLU A 190 15.53 -23.56 3.49
C GLU A 190 15.69 -24.03 2.03
N SER A 191 14.60 -24.49 1.41
CA SER A 191 14.55 -24.92 0.01
C SER A 191 14.07 -23.84 -0.95
N LEU A 192 13.55 -22.72 -0.41
CA LEU A 192 12.95 -21.63 -1.15
C LEU A 192 13.97 -20.52 -1.41
N ILE A 193 14.05 -20.08 -2.66
CA ILE A 193 14.95 -19.04 -3.13
C ILE A 193 14.11 -17.91 -3.72
N LEU A 194 14.28 -16.70 -3.20
CA LEU A 194 13.72 -15.48 -3.78
C LEU A 194 14.76 -14.84 -4.68
N ALA A 195 14.41 -14.54 -5.91
CA ALA A 195 15.27 -13.85 -6.86
C ALA A 195 14.54 -12.65 -7.46
N PRO A 196 15.26 -11.57 -7.85
CA PRO A 196 14.67 -10.51 -8.66
C PRO A 196 14.25 -11.10 -10.02
N GLY A 197 13.07 -10.74 -10.51
CA GLY A 197 12.64 -11.04 -11.87
C GLY A 197 13.18 -10.03 -12.88
N THR A 198 12.86 -10.23 -14.16
CA THR A 198 13.30 -9.37 -15.27
C THR A 198 12.63 -7.99 -15.29
N GLY A 199 11.43 -7.85 -14.72
CA GLY A 199 10.73 -6.58 -14.61
C GLY A 199 10.99 -5.85 -13.28
N PRO A 200 10.87 -4.50 -13.23
CA PRO A 200 11.24 -3.66 -12.09
C PRO A 200 10.54 -4.04 -10.77
N GLN A 201 9.36 -4.65 -10.82
CA GLN A 201 8.64 -5.10 -9.62
C GLN A 201 8.57 -6.62 -9.44
N THR A 202 9.02 -7.38 -10.43
CA THR A 202 8.79 -8.83 -10.47
C THR A 202 9.72 -9.58 -9.52
N LEU A 203 9.18 -10.56 -8.81
CA LEU A 203 9.92 -11.51 -8.01
C LEU A 203 9.77 -12.90 -8.64
N VAL A 204 10.82 -13.71 -8.55
CA VAL A 204 10.77 -15.12 -8.89
C VAL A 204 10.94 -15.90 -7.60
N LEU A 205 10.05 -16.86 -7.35
CA LEU A 205 10.19 -17.81 -6.26
C LEU A 205 10.59 -19.16 -6.86
N ARG A 206 11.76 -19.66 -6.47
CA ARG A 206 12.24 -20.99 -6.84
C ARG A 206 12.20 -21.92 -5.64
N GLN A 207 11.84 -23.17 -5.86
CA GLN A 207 12.04 -24.23 -4.87
C GLN A 207 12.95 -25.30 -5.44
N ARG A 208 13.99 -25.64 -4.67
CA ARG A 208 14.86 -26.77 -4.99
C ARG A 208 14.05 -28.05 -5.03
N CYS A 209 14.20 -28.84 -6.09
CA CYS A 209 13.55 -30.15 -6.17
C CYS A 209 14.02 -31.05 -5.03
N PRO A 210 13.10 -31.64 -4.23
CA PRO A 210 13.49 -32.57 -3.17
C PRO A 210 14.11 -33.86 -3.71
N ARG A 211 13.78 -34.23 -4.97
CA ARG A 211 14.25 -35.45 -5.63
C ARG A 211 15.61 -35.27 -6.33
N CYS A 212 15.68 -34.42 -7.36
CA CYS A 212 16.93 -34.24 -8.15
C CYS A 212 17.82 -33.09 -7.67
N ARG A 213 17.39 -32.30 -6.67
CA ARG A 213 18.11 -31.13 -6.13
C ARG A 213 18.36 -29.98 -7.12
N SER A 214 17.86 -30.07 -8.35
CA SER A 214 17.92 -28.96 -9.31
C SER A 214 17.08 -27.75 -8.87
N VAL A 215 17.53 -26.58 -9.32
CA VAL A 215 16.98 -25.25 -9.02
C VAL A 215 16.82 -24.44 -10.31
N ARG A 216 17.77 -24.54 -11.24
CA ARG A 216 17.74 -23.88 -12.56
C ARG A 216 17.54 -24.96 -13.61
N GLY A 217 16.49 -24.86 -14.43
CA GLY A 217 16.13 -25.90 -15.41
C GLY A 217 15.30 -27.06 -14.82
N GLY A 218 15.24 -27.18 -13.50
CA GLY A 218 14.33 -28.08 -12.76
C GLY A 218 13.85 -27.43 -11.45
N GLY A 219 13.08 -28.17 -10.65
CA GLY A 219 12.45 -27.63 -9.44
C GLY A 219 11.11 -26.94 -9.70
N LEU A 220 10.65 -26.16 -8.72
CA LEU A 220 9.48 -25.27 -8.86
C LEU A 220 9.99 -23.89 -9.23
N ALA A 221 9.35 -23.23 -10.20
CA ALA A 221 9.57 -21.83 -10.50
C ALA A 221 8.22 -21.12 -10.61
N LEU A 222 7.93 -20.24 -9.66
CA LEU A 222 6.80 -19.33 -9.75
C LEU A 222 7.29 -17.98 -10.26
N GLU A 223 6.50 -17.39 -11.15
CA GLU A 223 6.77 -16.06 -11.72
C GLU A 223 5.53 -15.16 -11.63
N GLY A 224 5.73 -13.86 -11.91
CA GLY A 224 4.67 -12.86 -11.94
C GLY A 224 3.85 -12.80 -10.64
N ARG A 225 2.53 -12.67 -10.79
CA ARG A 225 1.60 -12.50 -9.66
C ARG A 225 1.57 -13.69 -8.70
N GLU A 226 1.87 -14.88 -9.19
CA GLU A 226 1.88 -16.09 -8.37
C GLU A 226 3.10 -16.11 -7.45
N ALA A 227 4.27 -15.75 -7.97
CA ALA A 227 5.48 -15.56 -7.19
C ALA A 227 5.35 -14.44 -6.16
N GLU A 228 4.85 -13.26 -6.58
CA GLU A 228 4.67 -12.10 -5.70
C GLU A 228 3.77 -12.43 -4.51
N ARG A 229 2.58 -12.99 -4.76
CA ARG A 229 1.65 -13.38 -3.69
C ARG A 229 2.22 -14.45 -2.77
N THR A 230 2.91 -15.45 -3.33
CA THR A 230 3.50 -16.52 -2.54
C THR A 230 4.64 -16.00 -1.67
N ALA A 231 5.52 -15.15 -2.22
CA ALA A 231 6.61 -14.50 -1.49
C ALA A 231 6.08 -13.60 -0.35
N GLN A 232 5.06 -12.79 -0.62
CA GLN A 232 4.41 -11.96 0.42
C GLN A 232 3.84 -12.82 1.56
N ARG A 233 3.13 -13.92 1.24
CA ARG A 233 2.60 -14.86 2.24
C ARG A 233 3.71 -15.47 3.07
N LEU A 234 4.81 -15.92 2.43
CA LEU A 234 5.98 -16.49 3.11
C LEU A 234 6.62 -15.48 4.07
N LEU A 235 6.91 -14.26 3.59
CA LEU A 235 7.51 -13.20 4.41
C LEU A 235 6.61 -12.84 5.60
N ALA A 236 5.31 -12.64 5.37
CA ALA A 236 4.35 -12.32 6.42
C ALA A 236 4.20 -13.46 7.46
N PHE A 237 4.27 -14.72 7.03
CA PHE A 237 4.23 -15.88 7.94
C PHE A 237 5.48 -15.92 8.84
N HIS A 238 6.67 -15.76 8.25
CA HIS A 238 7.91 -15.77 9.01
C HIS A 238 8.07 -14.54 9.92
N HIS A 239 7.52 -13.39 9.52
CA HIS A 239 7.46 -12.17 10.32
C HIS A 239 6.13 -12.01 11.09
N PHE A 240 5.44 -13.11 11.38
CA PHE A 240 4.20 -13.08 12.15
C PHE A 240 4.32 -12.34 13.49
N SER A 241 5.48 -12.44 14.15
CA SER A 241 5.77 -11.73 15.41
C SER A 241 6.00 -10.22 15.25
N GLY A 242 5.90 -9.69 14.04
CA GLY A 242 6.27 -8.32 13.71
C GLY A 242 7.78 -8.03 13.88
N ALA A 243 8.11 -6.75 13.87
CA ALA A 243 9.48 -6.25 14.03
C ALA A 243 9.56 -5.20 15.16
N SER A 244 10.74 -5.05 15.76
CA SER A 244 10.99 -3.95 16.70
C SER A 244 11.11 -2.62 15.96
N GLU A 245 10.88 -1.51 16.67
CA GLU A 245 10.99 -0.16 16.09
C GLU A 245 12.36 0.12 15.49
N GLY A 246 13.43 -0.22 16.21
CA GLY A 246 14.79 -0.10 15.67
C GLY A 246 14.98 -0.88 14.37
N ARG A 247 14.40 -2.08 14.24
CA ARG A 247 14.51 -2.89 13.01
C ARG A 247 13.70 -2.32 11.87
N VAL A 248 12.50 -1.81 12.15
CA VAL A 248 11.68 -1.09 11.16
C VAL A 248 12.42 0.14 10.65
N ARG A 249 13.04 0.92 11.56
CA ARG A 249 13.83 2.11 11.21
C ARG A 249 15.05 1.76 10.36
N SER A 250 15.80 0.71 10.72
CA SER A 250 16.92 0.23 9.90
C SER A 250 16.49 -0.26 8.52
N ALA A 251 15.34 -0.94 8.43
CA ALA A 251 14.78 -1.37 7.15
C ALA A 251 14.36 -0.16 6.30
N ALA A 252 13.68 0.82 6.89
CA ALA A 252 13.30 2.05 6.20
C ALA A 252 14.52 2.82 5.67
N ARG A 253 15.59 2.93 6.46
CA ARG A 253 16.85 3.53 6.02
C ARG A 253 17.47 2.78 4.83
N LEU A 254 17.48 1.43 4.88
CA LEU A 254 18.00 0.63 3.77
C LEU A 254 17.18 0.84 2.48
N ILE A 255 15.86 0.99 2.59
CA ILE A 255 15.04 1.28 1.43
C ILE A 255 15.37 2.71 0.93
N SER A 256 15.68 3.67 1.82
CA SER A 256 15.85 5.11 1.45
C SER A 256 17.13 5.31 0.70
N GLU A 257 18.18 4.65 1.18
CA GLU A 257 19.48 4.62 0.52
C GLU A 257 19.41 3.92 -0.84
N ALA A 258 18.51 2.94 -1.01
CA ALA A 258 18.32 2.25 -2.28
C ALA A 258 17.44 3.03 -3.29
N GLY A 259 16.65 4.01 -2.83
CA GLY A 259 15.85 4.91 -3.66
C GLY A 259 14.66 4.29 -4.41
N SER A 260 14.47 2.96 -4.39
CA SER A 260 13.28 2.30 -4.93
C SER A 260 13.06 0.87 -4.39
N PRO A 261 11.82 0.37 -4.31
CA PRO A 261 11.52 -1.02 -3.96
C PRO A 261 12.22 -2.05 -4.86
N ALA A 262 12.37 -1.73 -6.15
CA ALA A 262 13.06 -2.54 -7.15
C ALA A 262 14.55 -2.70 -6.81
N HIS A 263 15.20 -1.61 -6.42
CA HIS A 263 16.61 -1.63 -6.03
C HIS A 263 16.81 -2.41 -4.74
N VAL A 264 15.92 -2.26 -3.74
CA VAL A 264 15.98 -3.03 -2.50
C VAL A 264 15.90 -4.53 -2.75
N LYS A 265 14.97 -4.99 -3.60
CA LYS A 265 14.87 -6.41 -3.97
C LYS A 265 16.21 -6.92 -4.52
N ARG A 266 16.82 -6.19 -5.45
CA ARG A 266 18.13 -6.54 -6.03
C ARG A 266 19.26 -6.51 -5.00
N LEU A 267 19.30 -5.51 -4.12
CA LEU A 267 20.31 -5.36 -3.07
C LEU A 267 20.24 -6.49 -2.04
N VAL A 268 19.03 -6.83 -1.58
CA VAL A 268 18.82 -7.84 -0.53
C VAL A 268 18.98 -9.26 -1.07
N LEU A 269 18.45 -9.53 -2.27
CA LEU A 269 18.47 -10.86 -2.86
C LEU A 269 19.75 -11.16 -3.63
N GLY A 270 20.40 -10.15 -4.21
CA GLY A 270 21.48 -10.32 -5.19
C GLY A 270 20.98 -10.81 -6.55
N ALA A 271 21.87 -10.82 -7.55
CA ALA A 271 21.54 -11.23 -8.92
C ALA A 271 21.09 -12.71 -9.01
N GLU A 272 21.72 -13.57 -8.20
CA GLU A 272 21.47 -15.01 -8.17
C GLU A 272 20.24 -15.39 -7.32
N GLY A 273 19.69 -14.43 -6.57
CA GLY A 273 18.68 -14.67 -5.53
C GLY A 273 19.27 -15.20 -4.23
N ARG A 274 18.41 -15.26 -3.20
CA ARG A 274 18.78 -15.65 -1.84
C ARG A 274 17.78 -16.62 -1.26
N ARG A 275 18.27 -17.63 -0.52
CA ARG A 275 17.40 -18.53 0.23
C ARG A 275 16.63 -17.75 1.28
N LEU A 276 15.35 -18.09 1.46
CA LEU A 276 14.49 -17.43 2.43
C LEU A 276 15.02 -17.62 3.87
N GLY A 277 15.58 -18.79 4.18
CA GLY A 277 16.26 -19.06 5.46
C GLY A 277 17.51 -18.20 5.73
N ASP A 278 18.18 -17.74 4.67
CA ASP A 278 19.45 -16.98 4.74
C ASP A 278 19.25 -15.45 4.73
N LEU A 279 18.00 -14.97 4.67
CA LEU A 279 17.73 -13.54 4.68
C LEU A 279 18.09 -12.94 6.04
N ARG A 280 18.98 -11.94 6.03
CA ARG A 280 19.30 -11.15 7.22
C ARG A 280 18.02 -10.49 7.75
N ARG A 281 17.86 -10.42 9.09
CA ARG A 281 16.63 -9.93 9.74
C ARG A 281 16.17 -8.56 9.21
N THR A 282 17.08 -7.60 9.01
CA THR A 282 16.73 -6.28 8.48
C THR A 282 16.36 -6.33 6.99
N GLY A 283 17.13 -7.07 6.18
CA GLY A 283 16.85 -7.24 4.75
C GLY A 283 15.53 -7.96 4.49
N ALA A 284 15.17 -8.95 5.31
CA ALA A 284 13.89 -9.65 5.22
C ALA A 284 12.71 -8.69 5.49
N ILE A 285 12.82 -7.83 6.51
CA ILE A 285 11.81 -6.81 6.80
C ILE A 285 11.73 -5.76 5.69
N ALA A 286 12.87 -5.29 5.19
CA ALA A 286 12.91 -4.37 4.05
C ALA A 286 12.23 -4.98 2.82
N LEU A 287 12.46 -6.28 2.57
CA LEU A 287 11.83 -7.00 1.47
C LEU A 287 10.31 -7.15 1.66
N GLU A 288 9.82 -7.39 2.89
CA GLU A 288 8.37 -7.42 3.16
C GLU A 288 7.73 -6.04 2.92
N ILE A 289 8.37 -4.96 3.40
CA ILE A 289 7.89 -3.60 3.19
C ILE A 289 7.85 -3.28 1.70
N ALA A 290 8.97 -3.49 0.98
CA ALA A 290 9.07 -3.24 -0.45
C ALA A 290 8.12 -4.11 -1.29
N ALA A 291 7.85 -5.35 -0.87
CA ALA A 291 6.91 -6.24 -1.58
C ALA A 291 5.45 -5.83 -1.40
N ASN A 292 5.08 -5.31 -0.22
CA ASN A 292 3.72 -4.81 0.01
C ASN A 292 3.51 -3.46 -0.66
N GLU A 293 4.51 -2.58 -0.60
CA GLU A 293 4.48 -1.28 -1.25
C GLU A 293 4.32 -1.39 -2.76
N ALA A 294 5.09 -2.26 -3.43
CA ALA A 294 4.94 -2.46 -4.88
C ALA A 294 3.52 -2.90 -5.27
N SER A 295 2.83 -3.67 -4.41
CA SER A 295 1.44 -4.06 -4.65
C SER A 295 0.48 -2.89 -4.44
N GLU A 296 0.75 -2.00 -3.49
CA GLU A 296 -0.05 -0.79 -3.27
C GLU A 296 0.19 0.22 -4.39
N GLN A 297 1.45 0.48 -4.77
CA GLN A 297 1.81 1.32 -5.91
C GLN A 297 1.08 0.85 -7.16
N ARG A 298 1.05 -0.46 -7.46
CA ARG A 298 0.31 -0.98 -8.62
C ARG A 298 -1.20 -0.72 -8.54
N LEU A 299 -1.80 -0.75 -7.34
CA LEU A 299 -3.22 -0.41 -7.17
C LEU A 299 -3.45 1.10 -7.31
N LEU A 300 -2.55 1.92 -6.76
CA LEU A 300 -2.57 3.37 -6.89
C LEU A 300 -2.30 3.81 -8.33
N GLU A 301 -1.46 3.12 -9.08
CA GLU A 301 -1.22 3.35 -10.52
C GLU A 301 -2.49 3.10 -11.33
N LEU A 302 -3.26 2.04 -11.01
CA LEU A 302 -4.54 1.78 -11.66
C LEU A 302 -5.57 2.86 -11.30
N GLU A 303 -5.62 3.28 -10.03
CA GLU A 303 -6.48 4.38 -9.59
C GLU A 303 -6.07 5.71 -10.24
N LEU A 304 -4.77 5.98 -10.37
CA LEU A 304 -4.25 7.16 -11.05
C LEU A 304 -4.60 7.12 -12.54
N ALA A 305 -4.50 5.98 -13.21
CA ALA A 305 -4.90 5.84 -14.60
C ALA A 305 -6.40 6.14 -14.80
N GLU A 306 -7.25 5.69 -13.86
CA GLU A 306 -8.68 6.03 -13.83
C GLU A 306 -8.89 7.54 -13.61
N LEU A 307 -8.16 8.15 -12.66
CA LEU A 307 -8.22 9.59 -12.39
C LEU A 307 -7.72 10.42 -13.57
N GLU A 308 -6.66 10.02 -14.25
CA GLU A 308 -6.13 10.69 -15.45
C GLU A 308 -7.12 10.64 -16.60
N THR A 309 -7.78 9.50 -16.79
CA THR A 309 -8.82 9.35 -17.81
C THR A 309 -9.98 10.29 -17.52
N HIS A 310 -10.45 10.30 -16.27
CA HIS A 310 -11.50 11.22 -15.83
C HIS A 310 -11.09 12.70 -15.94
N TRP A 311 -9.86 13.04 -15.57
CA TRP A 311 -9.35 14.39 -15.72
C TRP A 311 -9.43 14.85 -17.18
N ARG A 312 -8.97 14.03 -18.14
CA ARG A 312 -9.04 14.40 -19.57
C ARG A 312 -10.47 14.66 -20.04
N GLU A 313 -11.41 13.80 -19.67
CA GLU A 313 -12.83 13.99 -20.02
C GLU A 313 -13.40 15.30 -19.46
N GLU A 314 -13.12 15.59 -18.18
CA GLU A 314 -13.65 16.78 -17.51
C GLU A 314 -12.92 18.06 -17.95
N GLU A 315 -11.65 17.94 -18.36
CA GLU A 315 -10.86 19.03 -18.94
C GLU A 315 -11.39 19.44 -20.31
N GLU A 316 -11.77 18.47 -21.15
CA GLU A 316 -12.44 18.73 -22.44
C GLU A 316 -13.78 19.45 -22.23
N LEU A 317 -14.57 19.05 -21.23
CA LEU A 317 -15.83 19.72 -20.88
C LEU A 317 -15.60 21.15 -20.37
N ALA A 318 -14.61 21.36 -19.52
CA ALA A 318 -14.26 22.68 -19.03
C ALA A 318 -13.74 23.60 -20.15
N ASP A 319 -12.98 23.07 -21.12
CA ASP A 319 -12.53 23.82 -22.30
C ASP A 319 -13.70 24.24 -23.20
N ILE A 320 -14.74 23.41 -23.34
CA ILE A 320 -15.98 23.79 -24.04
C ILE A 320 -16.68 24.95 -23.32
N ILE A 321 -16.81 24.86 -21.99
CA ILE A 321 -17.46 25.91 -21.17
C ILE A 321 -16.66 27.23 -21.26
N ASP A 322 -15.34 27.17 -21.18
CA ASP A 322 -14.47 28.34 -21.32
C ASP A 322 -14.60 28.95 -22.74
N GLY A 323 -14.75 28.10 -23.77
CA GLY A 323 -15.00 28.52 -25.15
C GLY A 323 -16.36 29.20 -25.36
N GLU A 324 -17.41 28.74 -24.69
CA GLU A 324 -18.75 29.36 -24.73
C GLU A 324 -18.85 30.64 -23.89
N LEU A 325 -18.04 30.77 -22.83
CA LEU A 325 -17.93 31.98 -22.01
C LEU A 325 -17.01 33.05 -22.62
N THR A 326 -16.33 32.74 -23.72
CA THR A 326 -15.64 33.74 -24.54
C THR A 326 -16.72 34.61 -25.21
N PRO A 327 -16.77 35.94 -24.97
CA PRO A 327 -17.86 36.75 -25.46
C PRO A 327 -17.91 36.67 -26.99
N LEU A 328 -19.01 36.14 -27.51
CA LEU A 328 -19.31 36.15 -28.93
C LEU A 328 -19.06 37.57 -29.48
N PRO A 329 -18.36 37.75 -30.61
CA PRO A 329 -18.13 39.08 -31.22
C PRO A 329 -19.43 39.89 -31.40
N ALA A 330 -20.57 39.20 -31.51
CA ALA A 330 -21.90 39.77 -31.56
C ALA A 330 -22.25 40.62 -30.31
N ILE A 331 -21.92 40.15 -29.09
CA ILE A 331 -22.22 40.87 -27.84
C ILE A 331 -21.31 42.10 -27.69
N GLU A 332 -20.06 42.00 -28.14
CA GLU A 332 -19.11 43.11 -28.12
C GLU A 332 -19.44 44.20 -29.16
N SER A 333 -20.02 43.80 -30.30
CA SER A 333 -20.57 44.72 -31.30
C SER A 333 -21.83 45.44 -30.80
N LEU A 334 -22.66 44.76 -30.01
CA LEU A 334 -23.85 45.33 -29.39
C LEU A 334 -23.46 46.31 -28.26
N ARG A 335 -22.49 45.94 -27.42
CA ARG A 335 -21.96 46.79 -26.34
C ARG A 335 -21.32 48.07 -26.89
N ARG A 336 -20.56 48.00 -27.99
CA ARG A 336 -20.01 49.19 -28.66
C ARG A 336 -21.09 50.09 -29.27
N ARG A 337 -22.18 49.52 -29.80
CA ARG A 337 -23.32 50.32 -30.30
C ARG A 337 -24.09 51.00 -29.18
N VAL A 338 -24.27 50.36 -28.03
CA VAL A 338 -25.01 50.95 -26.90
C VAL A 338 -24.16 51.98 -26.15
N ALA A 339 -22.85 51.74 -26.01
CA ALA A 339 -21.93 52.69 -25.36
C ALA A 339 -21.58 53.92 -26.22
N GLY A 340 -21.95 53.95 -27.51
CA GLY A 340 -21.82 55.13 -28.37
C GLY A 340 -23.04 56.07 -28.36
N TRP A 341 -24.04 55.80 -27.51
CA TRP A 341 -25.28 56.59 -27.35
C TRP A 341 -25.47 57.17 -25.93
N LEU A 342 -24.44 57.09 -25.09
CA LEU A 342 -24.26 57.88 -23.87
C LEU A 342 -23.05 58.78 -24.08
#